data_AF-A0A1R1XJG8-F1
#
_entry.id   AF-A0A1R1XJG8-F1
#
_cell.length_a   1.000
_cell.length_b   1.000
_cell.length_c   1.000
_cell.angle_alpha   90.00
_cell.angle_beta   90.00
_cell.angle_gamma   90.00
#
_symmetry.space_group_name_H-M   'P 1'
#
loop_
_entity.id
_entity.type
_entity.pdbx_description
1 polymer ?
#
loop_
_entity_poly.entity_id
_entity_poly.type
_entity_poly.pdbx_seq_one_letter_code
_entity_poly.pdbx_strand_id
1 'polypeptide(L)'
;MSIRGKFELSFEKSFSEGLSVIEITFEVDINGIFKFNALELGPKIPQKSEGFNYVNRLTNSEISRMIEEGKEFTELDLKYFKKVGARNRLKEKLAILKKKIGMGKYTIK
;
A
#
# COMPACT_ATOMS: atom_id res chain seq x y z
N MET A 1 -15.41 -8.58 -3.26
CA MET A 1 -14.76 -7.49 -2.50
C MET A 1 -14.88 -6.19 -3.30
N SER A 2 -15.72 -5.25 -2.86
CA SER A 2 -15.92 -3.97 -3.54
C SER A 2 -14.92 -2.95 -3.02
N ILE A 3 -14.16 -2.31 -3.92
CA ILE A 3 -13.24 -1.23 -3.54
C ILE A 3 -14.08 0.03 -3.29
N ARG A 4 -14.20 0.43 -2.02
CA ARG A 4 -15.07 1.58 -1.63
C ARG A 4 -14.36 2.94 -1.68
N GLY A 5 -13.15 2.98 -2.24
CA GLY A 5 -12.40 4.20 -2.47
C GLY A 5 -11.11 3.92 -3.22
N LYS A 6 -10.83 4.70 -4.26
CA LYS A 6 -9.51 4.78 -4.90
C LYS A 6 -8.97 6.18 -4.61
N PHE A 7 -7.85 6.25 -3.91
CA PHE A 7 -7.18 7.50 -3.60
C PHE A 7 -5.89 7.56 -4.41
N GLU A 8 -5.72 8.62 -5.20
CA GLU A 8 -4.49 8.89 -5.91
C GLU A 8 -3.70 9.92 -5.13
N LEU A 9 -2.54 9.52 -4.64
CA LEU A 9 -1.59 10.42 -4.00
C LEU A 9 -0.70 11.00 -5.09
N SER A 10 -0.91 12.28 -5.38
CA SER A 10 -0.06 13.05 -6.29
C SER A 10 0.91 13.89 -5.48
N PHE A 11 2.20 13.71 -5.72
CA PHE A 11 3.24 14.54 -5.12
C PHE A 11 3.81 15.45 -6.20
N GLU A 12 4.06 16.72 -5.87
CA GLU A 12 4.61 17.69 -6.84
C GLU A 12 6.06 17.32 -7.26
N LYS A 13 6.72 16.45 -6.49
CA LYS A 13 8.11 16.08 -6.69
C LYS A 13 8.27 14.58 -6.89
N SER A 14 9.01 14.19 -7.93
CA SER A 14 9.40 12.80 -8.17
C SER A 14 10.33 12.30 -7.06
N PHE A 15 9.96 11.16 -6.46
CA PHE A 15 10.76 10.51 -5.44
C PHE A 15 11.94 9.72 -6.02
N SER A 16 13.02 9.62 -5.24
CA SER A 16 14.09 8.67 -5.54
C SER A 16 13.57 7.24 -5.33
N GLU A 17 13.54 6.46 -6.40
CA GLU A 17 13.11 5.06 -6.37
C GLU A 17 13.81 4.29 -5.23
N GLY A 18 13.01 3.75 -4.30
CA GLY A 18 13.48 2.85 -3.25
C GLY A 18 13.95 3.49 -1.93
N LEU A 19 13.86 4.82 -1.76
CA LEU A 19 14.25 5.50 -0.51
C LEU A 19 13.11 6.27 0.19
N SER A 20 12.02 6.58 -0.51
CA SER A 20 10.90 7.30 0.08
C SER A 20 10.00 6.35 0.87
N VAL A 21 9.86 6.62 2.16
CA VAL A 21 8.88 5.94 3.04
C VAL A 21 7.65 6.84 3.09
N ILE A 22 6.46 6.29 2.80
CA ILE A 22 5.20 7.03 2.93
C ILE A 22 4.46 6.46 4.14
N GLU A 23 4.21 7.30 5.13
CA GLU A 23 3.33 7.03 6.25
C GLU A 23 1.91 7.43 5.85
N ILE A 24 0.97 6.50 6.01
CA ILE A 24 -0.45 6.76 5.77
C ILE A 24 -1.19 6.52 7.08
N THR A 25 -1.82 7.58 7.59
CA THR A 25 -2.61 7.56 8.81
C THR A 25 -4.08 7.65 8.46
N PHE A 26 -4.89 6.73 8.99
CA PHE A 26 -6.33 6.70 8.80
C PHE A 26 -7.02 7.07 10.11
N GLU A 27 -7.90 8.06 10.05
CA GLU A 27 -8.67 8.56 11.18
C GLU A 27 -10.17 8.40 10.90
N VAL A 28 -10.90 7.93 11.90
CA VAL A 28 -12.37 7.84 11.86
C VAL A 28 -12.90 8.63 13.04
N ASP A 29 -13.72 9.65 12.76
CA ASP A 29 -14.31 10.46 13.81
C ASP A 29 -15.61 9.84 14.37
N ILE A 30 -16.10 10.40 15.49
CA ILE A 30 -17.37 10.01 16.13
C ILE A 30 -18.60 10.14 15.20
N ASN A 31 -18.51 10.94 14.14
CA ASN A 31 -19.54 11.12 13.13
C ASN A 31 -19.42 10.08 12.00
N GLY A 32 -18.40 9.22 12.02
CA GLY A 32 -18.13 8.21 11.02
C GLY A 32 -17.52 8.78 9.72
N ILE A 33 -16.94 9.98 9.77
CA ILE A 33 -16.19 10.56 8.66
C ILE A 33 -14.81 9.93 8.66
N PHE A 34 -14.43 9.38 7.51
CA PHE A 34 -13.10 8.83 7.27
C PHE A 34 -12.18 9.91 6.71
N LYS A 35 -11.08 10.15 7.41
CA LYS A 35 -9.98 11.00 6.96
C LYS A 35 -8.75 10.15 6.77
N PHE A 36 -7.96 10.45 5.75
CA PHE A 36 -6.63 9.90 5.64
C PHE A 36 -5.62 11.01 5.45
N ASN A 37 -4.46 10.81 6.05
CA ASN A 37 -3.29 11.66 5.93
C ASN A 37 -2.18 10.82 5.30
N ALA A 38 -1.52 11.33 4.27
CA ALA A 38 -0.31 10.74 3.72
C ALA A 38 0.86 11.69 3.95
N LEU A 39 1.93 11.17 4.53
CA LEU A 39 3.15 11.88 4.88
C LEU A 39 4.35 11.16 4.28
N GLU A 40 5.19 11.85 3.52
CA GLU A 40 6.48 11.27 3.12
C GLU A 40 7.51 11.46 4.24
N LEU A 41 8.02 10.35 4.77
CA LEU A 41 9.15 10.26 5.70
C LEU A 41 10.47 10.23 4.89
N GLY A 42 10.79 11.36 4.26
CA GLY A 42 12.05 11.58 3.54
C GLY A 42 13.00 12.52 4.30
N PRO A 43 14.29 12.64 3.90
CA PRO A 43 15.24 13.59 4.48
C PRO A 43 14.95 15.06 4.13
N LYS A 44 13.93 15.33 3.32
CA LYS A 44 13.45 16.67 2.97
C LYS A 44 12.05 16.88 3.52
N ILE A 45 11.72 18.16 3.68
CA ILE A 45 10.50 18.73 4.28
C ILE A 45 9.28 17.81 4.10
N PRO A 46 8.60 17.41 5.20
CA PRO A 46 7.42 16.57 5.12
C PRO A 46 6.34 17.22 4.26
N GLN A 47 5.89 16.51 3.22
CA GLN A 47 4.70 16.89 2.45
C GLN A 47 3.51 16.14 3.03
N LYS A 48 2.50 16.90 3.51
CA LYS A 48 1.24 16.36 4.04
C LYS A 48 0.16 16.52 2.98
N SER A 49 -0.52 15.44 2.64
CA SER A 49 -1.75 15.46 1.84
C SER A 49 -2.91 14.95 2.69
N GLU A 50 -3.99 15.73 2.75
CA GLU A 50 -5.21 15.39 3.49
C GLU A 50 -6.35 15.12 2.50
N GLY A 51 -7.10 14.05 2.71
CA GLY A 51 -8.29 13.73 1.92
C GLY A 51 -9.46 13.29 2.79
N PHE A 52 -10.67 13.67 2.39
CA PHE A 52 -11.93 13.34 3.06
C PHE A 52 -12.74 12.38 2.19
N ASN A 53 -13.38 11.37 2.79
CA ASN A 53 -14.38 10.55 2.10
C ASN A 53 -15.65 10.43 2.96
N TYR A 54 -16.80 10.68 2.34
CA TYR A 54 -18.11 10.42 2.94
C TYR A 54 -18.46 8.97 2.71
N VAL A 55 -18.16 8.12 3.70
CA VAL A 55 -18.45 6.69 3.61
C VAL A 55 -19.96 6.47 3.62
N ASN A 56 -20.49 5.85 2.56
CA ASN A 56 -21.82 5.22 2.61
C ASN A 56 -21.77 4.11 3.69
N ARG A 57 -22.42 4.38 4.82
CA ARG A 57 -22.43 3.49 5.99
C ARG A 57 -22.97 2.11 5.59
N LEU A 58 -22.27 1.06 6.02
CA LEU A 58 -22.75 -0.32 5.89
C LEU A 58 -23.94 -0.53 6.82
N THR A 59 -24.91 -1.31 6.37
CA THR A 59 -25.97 -1.84 7.23
C THR A 59 -25.42 -2.95 8.13
N ASN A 60 -26.07 -3.19 9.28
CA ASN A 60 -25.67 -4.26 10.20
C ASN A 60 -25.68 -5.66 9.55
N SER A 61 -26.56 -5.88 8.58
CA SER A 61 -26.61 -7.12 7.80
C SER A 61 -25.39 -7.29 6.91
N GLU A 62 -24.97 -6.23 6.20
CA GLU A 62 -23.74 -6.26 5.40
C GLU A 62 -22.49 -6.45 6.26
N ILE A 63 -22.43 -5.82 7.44
CA ILE A 63 -21.32 -6.00 8.39
C ILE A 63 -21.22 -7.47 8.82
N SER A 64 -22.35 -8.08 9.18
CA SER A 64 -22.39 -9.47 9.62
C SER A 64 -21.96 -10.42 8.50
N ARG A 65 -22.43 -10.18 7.27
CA ARG A 65 -22.00 -10.95 6.10
C ARG A 65 -20.51 -10.81 5.82
N MET A 66 -19.96 -9.60 5.94
CA MET A 66 -18.52 -9.37 5.76
C MET A 66 -17.66 -10.08 6.83
N ILE A 67 -18.15 -10.18 8.07
CA ILE A 67 -17.46 -10.94 9.13
C ILE A 67 -17.46 -12.45 8.81
N GLU A 68 -18.57 -12.98 8.33
CA GLU A 68 -18.71 -14.38 7.97
C GLU A 68 -17.84 -14.74 6.75
N GLU A 69 -17.94 -13.96 5.67
CA GLU A 69 -17.10 -14.09 4.47
C GLU A 69 -15.60 -14.00 4.85
N GLY A 70 -15.23 -13.05 5.72
CA GLY A 70 -13.83 -12.90 6.17
C GLY A 70 -13.26 -14.15 6.86
N LYS A 71 -14.08 -14.86 7.62
CA LYS A 71 -13.69 -16.15 8.25
C LYS A 71 -13.54 -17.24 7.21
N GLU A 72 -14.48 -17.35 6.28
CA GLU A 72 -14.46 -18.35 5.21
C GLU A 72 -13.22 -18.21 4.31
N PHE A 73 -12.85 -16.99 3.94
CA PHE A 73 -11.73 -16.73 3.03
C PHE A 73 -10.35 -16.70 3.71
N THR A 74 -10.26 -16.83 5.02
CA THR A 74 -8.99 -16.70 5.77
C THR A 74 -7.90 -17.66 5.25
N GLU A 75 -8.23 -18.94 5.02
CA GLU A 75 -7.24 -19.93 4.55
C GLU A 75 -6.81 -19.69 3.10
N LEU A 76 -7.76 -19.32 2.25
CA LEU A 76 -7.52 -19.01 0.84
C LEU A 76 -6.64 -17.76 0.70
N ASP A 77 -6.93 -16.73 1.49
CA ASP A 77 -6.15 -15.50 1.55
C ASP A 77 -4.73 -15.77 2.04
N LEU A 78 -4.55 -16.63 3.05
CA LEU A 78 -3.22 -17.02 3.51
C LEU A 78 -2.41 -17.74 2.43
N LYS A 79 -3.04 -18.64 1.66
CA LYS A 79 -2.38 -19.35 0.54
C LYS A 79 -1.99 -18.37 -0.56
N TYR A 80 -2.87 -17.44 -0.89
CA TYR A 80 -2.60 -16.40 -1.88
C TYR A 80 -1.48 -15.45 -1.42
N PHE A 81 -1.52 -15.01 -0.16
CA PHE A 81 -0.49 -14.19 0.47
C PHE A 81 0.89 -14.85 0.39
N LYS A 82 0.98 -16.15 0.72
CA LYS A 82 2.23 -16.93 0.59
C LYS A 82 2.74 -16.98 -0.85
N LYS A 83 1.86 -17.22 -1.82
CA LYS A 83 2.18 -17.26 -3.25
C LYS A 83 2.70 -15.91 -3.76
N VAL A 84 2.00 -14.83 -3.44
CA VAL A 84 2.40 -13.46 -3.82
C VAL A 84 3.69 -13.07 -3.14
N GLY A 85 3.85 -13.38 -1.86
CA GLY A 85 5.09 -13.14 -1.11
C GLY A 85 6.29 -13.86 -1.72
N ALA A 86 6.14 -15.15 -2.09
CA ALA A 86 7.19 -15.89 -2.78
C ALA A 86 7.56 -15.26 -4.13
N ARG A 87 6.57 -14.85 -4.93
CA ARG A 87 6.78 -14.14 -6.20
C ARG A 87 7.54 -12.84 -6.00
N ASN A 88 7.16 -12.04 -4.99
CA ASN A 88 7.78 -10.75 -4.71
C ASN A 88 9.24 -10.91 -4.25
N ARG A 89 9.52 -11.88 -3.36
CA ARG A 89 10.90 -12.23 -2.96
C ARG A 89 11.76 -12.66 -4.14
N LEU A 90 11.21 -13.43 -5.08
CA LEU A 90 11.93 -13.82 -6.30
C LEU A 90 12.23 -12.60 -7.18
N LYS A 91 11.24 -11.73 -7.38
CA LYS A 91 11.40 -10.48 -8.15
C LYS A 91 12.48 -9.58 -7.56
N GLU A 92 12.49 -9.43 -6.24
CA GLU A 92 13.50 -8.66 -5.51
C GLU A 92 14.91 -9.24 -5.73
N LYS A 93 15.09 -10.55 -5.55
CA LYS A 93 16.36 -11.23 -5.83
C LYS A 93 16.81 -11.05 -7.27
N LEU A 94 15.90 -11.17 -8.24
CA LEU A 94 16.19 -10.95 -9.65
C LEU A 94 16.59 -9.50 -9.93
N ALA A 95 15.94 -8.52 -9.31
CA ALA A 95 16.31 -7.11 -9.43
C ALA A 95 17.72 -6.84 -8.89
N ILE A 96 18.08 -7.43 -7.73
CA ILE A 96 19.44 -7.36 -7.17
C ILE A 96 20.46 -7.97 -8.13
N LEU A 97 20.18 -9.15 -8.69
CA LEU A 97 21.07 -9.83 -9.64
C LEU A 97 21.24 -9.01 -10.93
N LYS A 98 20.16 -8.48 -11.49
CA LYS A 98 20.19 -7.58 -12.66
C LYS A 98 21.07 -6.36 -12.39
N LYS A 99 20.94 -5.74 -11.22
CA LYS A 99 21.79 -4.61 -10.80
C LYS A 99 23.26 -5.01 -10.74
N LYS A 100 23.60 -6.16 -10.12
CA LYS A 100 24.97 -6.67 -10.05
C LYS A 100 25.58 -6.94 -11.43
N ILE A 101 24.83 -7.56 -12.33
CA ILE A 101 25.29 -7.85 -13.70
C ILE A 101 25.44 -6.56 -14.52
N GLY A 102 24.54 -5.59 -14.33
CA GLY A 102 24.63 -4.26 -14.95
C GLY A 102 25.87 -3.48 -14.51
N MET A 103 26.22 -3.54 -13.22
CA MET A 103 27.43 -2.90 -12.68
C MET A 103 28.73 -3.52 -13.20
N GLY A 104 28.74 -4.83 -13.51
CA GLY A 104 29.90 -5.54 -14.07
C GLY A 104 30.27 -5.16 -15.51
N LYS A 105 29.42 -4.39 -16.23
CA LYS A 105 29.71 -3.92 -17.60
C LYS A 105 30.39 -2.54 -17.66
N TYR A 106 30.50 -1.83 -16.54
CA TYR A 106 31.09 -0.48 -16.47
C TYR A 106 32.41 -0.42 -15.69
N THR A 107 33.21 -1.49 -15.72
CA THR A 107 34.59 -1.44 -15.23
C THR A 107 35.51 -1.96 -16.32
N ILE A 108 35.84 -1.08 -17.25
CA ILE A 108 37.03 -1.21 -18.08
C ILE A 108 38.01 -0.17 -17.52
N LYS A 109 39.11 -0.64 -16.93
CA LYS A 109 40.27 0.18 -16.58
C LYS A 109 41.01 0.58 -17.85
#